data_AF-A0A7V9JVW1-F1
#
_entry.id   AF-A0A7V9JVW1-F1
#
_cell.length_a   1.000
_cell.length_b   1.000
_cell.length_c   1.000
_cell.angle_alpha   90.00
_cell.angle_beta   90.00
_cell.angle_gamma   90.00
#
_symmetry.space_group_name_H-M   'P 1'
#
loop_
_entity.id
_entity.type
_entity.pdbx_description
1 polymer ?
#
loop_
_entity_poly.entity_id
_entity_poly.type
_entity_poly.pdbx_seq_one_letter_code
_entity_poly.pdbx_strand_id
1 'polypeptide(L)'
;VDYTNKNPEYSDGYYLLGNAYVGAEQRDKAIEAYKKSLALSPKFAIARYNLGYMYFLTDDLKSAREQYNALLQIDADLAAKLKQAMEKK
;
A
#
# COMPACT_ATOMS: atom_id res chain seq x y z
N VAL A 1 25.73 6.36 -6.09
CA VAL A 1 25.09 5.90 -7.34
C VAL A 1 23.84 5.12 -6.91
N ASP A 2 22.70 5.79 -6.80
CA ASP A 2 21.46 5.21 -6.28
C ASP A 2 20.69 4.57 -7.44
N TYR A 3 20.82 3.24 -7.58
CA TYR A 3 20.24 2.44 -8.67
C TYR A 3 18.76 2.08 -8.44
N THR A 4 17.99 2.82 -7.64
CA THR A 4 16.56 2.54 -7.43
C THR A 4 15.68 3.15 -8.53
N ASN A 5 16.08 2.98 -9.79
CA ASN A 5 15.28 3.32 -10.96
C ASN A 5 14.57 2.06 -11.48
N LYS A 6 13.83 1.37 -10.59
CA LYS A 6 12.92 0.30 -11.00
C LYS A 6 11.71 0.99 -11.65
N ASN A 7 11.79 1.18 -12.96
CA ASN A 7 10.77 1.70 -13.88
C ASN A 7 9.45 2.09 -13.20
N PRO A 8 9.25 3.38 -12.88
CA PRO A 8 8.03 3.89 -12.23
C PRO A 8 6.75 3.38 -12.91
N GLU A 9 6.76 3.28 -14.24
CA GLU A 9 5.64 2.84 -15.07
C GLU A 9 5.07 1.46 -14.69
N TYR A 10 5.91 0.48 -14.35
CA TYR A 10 5.42 -0.85 -13.94
C TYR A 10 4.87 -0.84 -12.51
N SER A 11 5.48 -0.05 -11.63
CA SER A 11 4.96 0.15 -10.28
C SER A 11 3.58 0.79 -10.32
N ASP A 12 3.41 1.79 -11.18
CA ASP A 12 2.16 2.50 -11.41
C ASP A 12 1.10 1.58 -12.03
N GLY A 13 1.47 0.72 -12.98
CA GLY A 13 0.56 -0.27 -13.56
C GLY A 13 -0.05 -1.22 -12.53
N TYR A 14 0.78 -1.80 -11.65
CA TYR A 14 0.27 -2.67 -10.58
C TYR A 14 -0.52 -1.89 -9.51
N TYR A 15 -0.17 -0.64 -9.25
CA TYR A 15 -0.94 0.22 -8.36
C TYR A 15 -2.34 0.52 -8.94
N LEU A 16 -2.44 0.89 -10.21
CA LEU A 16 -3.71 1.12 -10.90
C LEU A 16 -4.56 -0.15 -10.96
N LEU A 17 -3.92 -1.31 -11.19
CA LEU A 17 -4.61 -2.61 -11.12
C LEU A 17 -5.16 -2.87 -9.71
N GLY A 18 -4.40 -2.54 -8.67
CA GLY A 18 -4.88 -2.60 -7.29
C GLY A 18 -6.11 -1.72 -7.07
N ASN A 19 -6.08 -0.47 -7.54
CA ASN A 19 -7.23 0.45 -7.46
C ASN A 19 -8.45 -0.10 -8.20
N ALA A 20 -8.26 -0.70 -9.38
CA ALA A 20 -9.34 -1.33 -10.13
C ALA A 20 -9.96 -2.49 -9.35
N TYR A 21 -9.14 -3.33 -8.69
CA TYR A 21 -9.64 -4.39 -7.83
C TYR A 21 -10.37 -3.86 -6.58
N VAL A 22 -9.94 -2.73 -6.00
CA VAL A 22 -10.67 -2.06 -4.92
C VAL A 22 -12.06 -1.64 -5.40
N GLY A 23 -12.16 -1.01 -6.58
CA GLY A 23 -13.45 -0.62 -7.17
C GLY A 23 -14.36 -1.80 -7.49
N ALA A 24 -13.79 -2.98 -7.72
CA ALA A 24 -14.51 -4.23 -7.93
C ALA A 24 -14.72 -5.05 -6.64
N GLU A 25 -14.43 -4.47 -5.47
CA GLU A 25 -14.49 -5.11 -4.14
C GLU A 25 -13.65 -6.40 -3.98
N GLN A 26 -12.71 -6.66 -4.90
CA GLN A 26 -11.81 -7.81 -4.89
C GLN A 26 -10.56 -7.52 -4.04
N ARG A 27 -10.76 -7.40 -2.72
CA ARG A 27 -9.73 -6.96 -1.76
C ARG A 27 -8.46 -7.82 -1.79
N ASP A 28 -8.57 -9.13 -1.90
CA ASP A 28 -7.41 -10.03 -1.95
C ASP A 28 -6.54 -9.76 -3.19
N LYS A 29 -7.16 -9.54 -4.35
CA LYS A 29 -6.44 -9.22 -5.58
C LYS A 29 -5.82 -7.83 -5.52
N ALA A 30 -6.49 -6.87 -4.86
CA ALA A 30 -5.92 -5.56 -4.61
C ALA A 30 -4.65 -5.65 -3.77
N ILE A 31 -4.66 -6.45 -2.70
CA ILE A 31 -3.50 -6.72 -1.85
C ILE A 31 -2.33 -7.28 -2.68
N GLU A 32 -2.58 -8.29 -3.51
CA GLU A 32 -1.54 -8.85 -4.38
C GLU A 32 -0.97 -7.84 -5.38
N ALA A 33 -1.83 -7.02 -5.98
CA ALA A 33 -1.42 -5.99 -6.93
C ALA A 33 -0.55 -4.92 -6.26
N TYR A 34 -0.95 -4.40 -5.09
CA TYR A 34 -0.12 -3.44 -4.35
C TYR A 34 1.19 -4.05 -3.86
N LYS A 35 1.20 -5.33 -3.45
CA LYS A 35 2.45 -6.04 -3.13
C LYS A 35 3.41 -6.08 -4.31
N LYS A 36 2.92 -6.37 -5.52
CA LYS A 36 3.73 -6.35 -6.75
C LYS A 36 4.24 -4.93 -7.06
N SER A 37 3.40 -3.91 -6.89
CA SER A 37 3.81 -2.50 -7.01
C SER A 37 4.97 -2.18 -6.06
N LEU A 38 4.86 -2.55 -4.78
CA LEU A 38 5.89 -2.27 -3.77
C LEU A 38 7.16 -3.12 -3.93
N ALA A 39 7.08 -4.30 -4.55
CA ALA A 39 8.26 -5.08 -4.92
C ALA A 39 9.10 -4.37 -6.01
N LEU A 40 8.44 -3.58 -6.86
CA LEU A 40 9.06 -2.74 -7.87
C LEU A 40 9.50 -1.39 -7.29
N SER A 41 8.64 -0.70 -6.54
CA SER A 41 8.98 0.55 -5.87
C SER A 41 8.72 0.47 -4.36
N PRO A 42 9.70 0.02 -3.56
CA PRO A 42 9.53 -0.14 -2.11
C PRO A 42 9.19 1.16 -1.37
N LYS A 43 9.55 2.32 -1.95
CA LYS A 43 9.29 3.65 -1.40
C LYS A 43 7.99 4.29 -1.91
N PHE A 44 7.15 3.56 -2.65
CA PHE A 44 5.89 4.10 -3.15
C PHE A 44 4.86 4.25 -2.01
N ALA A 45 4.84 5.44 -1.41
CA ALA A 45 4.07 5.73 -0.20
C ALA A 45 2.56 5.49 -0.38
N ILE A 46 2.00 5.90 -1.53
CA ILE A 46 0.57 5.75 -1.81
C ILE A 46 0.17 4.28 -1.96
N ALA A 47 0.93 3.48 -2.72
CA ALA A 47 0.68 2.05 -2.83
C ALA A 47 0.78 1.34 -1.47
N ARG A 48 1.71 1.76 -0.61
CA ARG A 48 1.87 1.24 0.75
C ARG A 48 0.70 1.61 1.66
N TYR A 49 0.22 2.85 1.58
CA TYR A 49 -0.99 3.29 2.28
C TYR A 49 -2.20 2.45 1.87
N ASN A 50 -2.43 2.27 0.56
CA ASN A 50 -3.55 1.48 0.06
C ASN A 50 -3.45 0.01 0.47
N LEU A 51 -2.25 -0.59 0.46
CA LEU A 51 -2.03 -1.94 0.96
C LEU A 51 -2.37 -2.05 2.46
N GLY A 52 -1.90 -1.12 3.28
CA GLY A 52 -2.21 -1.08 4.71
C GLY A 52 -3.72 -0.92 4.97
N TYR A 53 -4.39 -0.08 4.19
CA TYR A 53 -5.83 0.10 4.27
C TYR A 53 -6.61 -1.16 3.86
N MET A 54 -6.17 -1.86 2.82
CA MET A 54 -6.78 -3.14 2.43
C MET A 54 -6.64 -4.19 3.53
N TYR A 55 -5.47 -4.30 4.16
CA TYR A 55 -5.28 -5.20 5.29
C TYR A 55 -6.19 -4.87 6.47
N PHE A 56 -6.38 -3.58 6.75
CA PHE A 56 -7.35 -3.15 7.75
C PHE A 56 -8.78 -3.58 7.39
N LEU A 57 -9.21 -3.42 6.13
CA LEU A 57 -10.54 -3.84 5.67
C LEU A 57 -10.76 -5.35 5.68
N THR A 58 -9.69 -6.16 5.62
CA THR A 58 -9.75 -7.62 5.73
C THR A 58 -9.47 -8.11 7.16
N ASP A 59 -9.50 -7.21 8.15
CA ASP A 59 -9.23 -7.45 9.58
C ASP A 59 -7.83 -8.02 9.90
N ASP A 60 -6.88 -7.90 8.96
CA ASP A 60 -5.46 -8.21 9.19
C ASP A 60 -4.74 -6.99 9.77
N LEU A 61 -5.06 -6.69 11.04
CA LEU A 61 -4.48 -5.58 11.77
C LEU A 61 -2.96 -5.70 11.94
N LYS A 62 -2.42 -6.92 11.91
CA LYS A 62 -0.98 -7.17 12.00
C LYS A 62 -0.30 -6.61 10.75
N SER A 63 -0.73 -7.05 9.57
CA SER A 63 -0.16 -6.59 8.30
C SER A 63 -0.42 -5.09 8.07
N ALA A 64 -1.57 -4.57 8.49
CA ALA A 64 -1.86 -3.13 8.44
C ALA A 64 -0.85 -2.31 9.27
N ARG A 65 -0.53 -2.75 10.50
CA ARG A 65 0.46 -2.10 11.36
C ARG A 65 1.87 -2.17 10.80
N GLU A 66 2.24 -3.28 10.15
CA GLU A 66 3.52 -3.38 9.44
C GLU A 66 3.62 -2.33 8.33
N GLN A 67 2.56 -2.13 7.54
CA GLN A 67 2.53 -1.08 6.52
C GLN A 67 2.58 0.32 7.12
N TYR A 68 1.87 0.57 8.22
CA TYR A 68 1.96 1.84 8.95
C TYR A 68 3.39 2.17 9.40
N ASN A 69 4.09 1.21 10.02
CA ASN A 69 5.45 1.42 10.49
C ASN A 69 6.41 1.70 9.32
N ALA A 70 6.27 0.96 8.22
CA ALA A 70 7.07 1.19 7.03
C ALA A 70 6.73 2.53 6.36
N LEU A 71 5.47 2.93 6.36
CA LEU A 71 5.01 4.20 5.80
C LEU A 71 5.47 5.39 6.63
N LEU A 72 5.54 5.27 7.96
CA LEU A 72 6.04 6.31 8.86
C LEU A 72 7.48 6.75 8.53
N GLN A 73 8.30 5.85 7.97
CA GLN A 73 9.66 6.15 7.54
C GLN A 73 9.74 6.82 6.16
N ILE A 74 8.63 6.88 5.42
CA ILE A 74 8.57 7.37 4.04
C ILE A 74 7.73 8.66 3.98
N ASP A 75 6.54 8.63 4.56
CA ASP A 75 5.55 9.70 4.57
C ASP A 75 4.73 9.62 5.87
N ALA A 76 5.04 10.52 6.80
CA ALA A 76 4.41 10.57 8.11
C ALA A 76 2.93 10.99 8.05
N ASP A 77 2.54 11.79 7.06
CA ASP A 77 1.17 12.28 6.91
C ASP A 77 0.24 11.15 6.42
N LEU A 78 0.69 10.36 5.45
CA LEU A 78 -0.02 9.16 5.02
C LEU A 78 -0.05 8.10 6.13
N ALA A 79 1.03 7.95 6.90
CA ALA A 79 1.05 7.06 8.06
C ALA A 79 -0.01 7.49 9.10
N ALA A 80 -0.12 8.79 9.40
CA ALA A 80 -1.13 9.31 10.32
C ALA A 80 -2.56 9.01 9.82
N LYS A 81 -2.83 9.16 8.51
CA LYS A 81 -4.12 8.78 7.92
C LYS A 81 -4.42 7.29 8.07
N LEU A 82 -3.43 6.42 7.85
CA LEU A 82 -3.60 4.98 8.02
C LEU A 82 -3.86 4.62 9.48
N LYS A 83 -3.14 5.25 10.41
CA LYS A 83 -3.38 5.08 11.85
C LYS A 83 -4.80 5.47 12.25
N GLN A 84 -5.27 6.65 11.82
CA GLN A 84 -6.63 7.09 12.09
C GLN A 84 -7.68 6.14 11.50
N ALA A 85 -7.44 5.56 10.32
CA ALA A 85 -8.33 4.56 9.76
C ALA A 85 -8.40 3.30 10.64
N MET A 86 -7.26 2.80 11.12
CA MET A 86 -7.19 1.63 11.99
C MET A 86 -7.83 1.83 13.37
N GLU A 87 -7.88 3.06 13.88
CA GLU A 87 -8.45 3.41 15.19
C GLU A 87 -9.98 3.59 15.16
N LYS A 88 -10.58 3.80 13.98
CA LYS A 88 -12.02 4.07 13.80
C LYS A 88 -12.89 2.80 13.70
N LYS A 89 -12.43 1.67 14.26
CA LYS A 89 -13.17 0.39 14.22
C LYS A 89 -14.45 0.44 15.04
#